data_AF-A0A1B9LXJ8-F1
#
_entry.id   AF-A0A1B9LXJ8-F1
#
_cell.length_a   1.000
_cell.length_b   1.000
_cell.length_c   1.000
_cell.angle_alpha   90.00
_cell.angle_beta   90.00
_cell.angle_gamma   90.00
#
_symmetry.space_group_name_H-M   'P 1'
#
loop_
_entity.id
_entity.type
_entity.pdbx_description
1 polymer ?
#
loop_
_entity_poly.entity_id
_entity_poly.type
_entity_poly.pdbx_seq_one_letter_code
_entity_poly.pdbx_strand_id
1 'polypeptide(L)'
;MIFVYTIEATFVHFFGEDQSANNEQYFPNGGISLPNELTPNLAKNTRRGRPEKDYILTIGTAKELAMIENNEKGRAIRKYFIRCEEHLKEIAPAIQKKALKRLKARLEVADYSRPMCDALTEQRKALGKSANNTVFTNEFDMINRIVLGTTSSKYKKANNLTGNIRDHLNEFELNHIAYLENANITLIHIGYDYHQRKAELIKLSHAYLIRHMAQVA
;
A
#
# COMPACT_ATOMS: atom_id res chain seq x y z
N MET A 1 -42.79 2.79 -20.45
CA MET A 1 -42.31 1.57 -21.15
C MET A 1 -40.87 1.66 -21.67
N ILE A 2 -40.21 2.83 -21.62
CA ILE A 2 -38.78 3.00 -21.97
C ILE A 2 -37.85 2.77 -20.77
N PHE A 3 -38.38 2.90 -19.54
CA PHE A 3 -37.65 2.72 -18.27
C PHE A 3 -37.36 1.28 -17.85
N VAL A 4 -37.94 0.27 -18.52
CA VAL A 4 -37.65 -1.14 -18.22
C VAL A 4 -36.41 -1.61 -18.98
N TYR A 5 -36.21 -1.12 -20.22
CA TYR A 5 -35.12 -1.57 -21.10
C TYR A 5 -33.74 -1.00 -20.76
N THR A 6 -33.64 0.20 -20.19
CA THR A 6 -32.34 0.80 -19.83
C THR A 6 -31.76 0.26 -18.51
N ILE A 7 -32.61 -0.31 -17.66
CA ILE A 7 -32.16 -1.01 -16.45
C ILE A 7 -31.65 -2.41 -16.82
N GLU A 8 -32.23 -3.09 -17.82
CA GLU A 8 -31.74 -4.40 -18.26
C GLU A 8 -30.32 -4.34 -18.88
N ALA A 9 -30.01 -3.31 -19.68
CA ALA A 9 -28.71 -3.21 -20.35
C ALA A 9 -27.52 -2.95 -19.41
N THR A 10 -27.75 -2.37 -18.23
CA THR A 10 -26.70 -2.14 -17.21
C THR A 10 -26.71 -3.17 -16.08
N PHE A 11 -27.85 -3.83 -15.84
CA PHE A 11 -27.99 -4.83 -14.78
C PHE A 11 -27.52 -6.23 -15.20
N VAL A 12 -27.71 -6.61 -16.47
CA VAL A 12 -27.21 -7.91 -16.99
C VAL A 12 -25.69 -7.91 -17.12
N HIS A 13 -25.08 -6.78 -17.51
CA HIS A 13 -23.63 -6.64 -17.60
C HIS A 13 -22.90 -6.72 -16.25
N PHE A 14 -23.62 -6.54 -15.14
CA PHE A 14 -23.05 -6.58 -13.79
C PHE A 14 -23.27 -7.93 -13.07
N PHE A 15 -24.19 -8.78 -13.55
CA PHE A 15 -24.65 -9.96 -12.79
C PHE A 15 -24.70 -11.31 -13.55
N GLY A 16 -24.22 -11.42 -14.79
CA GLY A 16 -24.20 -12.70 -15.50
C GLY A 16 -22.96 -12.89 -16.37
N GLU A 17 -21.94 -13.57 -15.81
CA GLU A 17 -21.19 -14.70 -16.40
C GLU A 17 -19.90 -14.92 -15.61
N ASP A 18 -19.74 -16.13 -15.07
CA ASP A 18 -18.44 -16.63 -14.61
C ASP A 18 -17.45 -16.57 -15.77
N GLN A 19 -16.39 -15.76 -15.67
CA GLN A 19 -15.07 -16.13 -16.19
C GLN A 19 -13.96 -15.59 -15.30
N SER A 20 -13.28 -16.53 -14.67
CA SER A 20 -11.87 -16.48 -14.32
C SER A 20 -11.02 -15.98 -15.51
N ALA A 21 -10.50 -14.75 -15.44
CA ALA A 21 -9.19 -14.34 -15.98
C ALA A 21 -9.00 -12.83 -15.79
N ASN A 22 -7.84 -12.45 -15.23
CA ASN A 22 -7.15 -11.16 -15.39
C ASN A 22 -7.96 -9.91 -15.00
N ASN A 23 -7.83 -9.40 -13.78
CA ASN A 23 -6.79 -8.45 -13.38
C ASN A 23 -6.50 -7.33 -14.40
N GLU A 24 -6.66 -6.10 -13.90
CA GLU A 24 -6.46 -4.79 -14.53
C GLU A 24 -7.52 -4.34 -15.55
N GLN A 25 -8.08 -3.16 -15.25
CA GLN A 25 -8.65 -2.18 -16.19
C GLN A 25 -10.17 -1.95 -16.09
N TYR A 26 -10.62 -1.30 -15.00
CA TYR A 26 -11.52 -0.14 -15.11
C TYR A 26 -11.63 0.62 -13.77
N PHE A 27 -10.55 1.25 -13.32
CA PHE A 27 -10.66 2.42 -12.47
C PHE A 27 -10.09 3.59 -13.28
N PRO A 28 -10.91 4.30 -14.08
CA PRO A 28 -10.42 5.50 -14.71
C PRO A 28 -10.10 6.49 -13.60
N ASN A 29 -8.84 6.92 -13.58
CA ASN A 29 -8.39 8.11 -12.86
C ASN A 29 -9.19 9.31 -13.38
N GLY A 30 -10.32 9.55 -12.75
CA GLY A 30 -11.16 10.70 -12.91
C GLY A 30 -11.95 10.77 -11.62
N GLY A 31 -11.67 11.77 -10.80
CA GLY A 31 -12.39 11.96 -9.55
C GLY A 31 -13.88 11.83 -9.82
N ILE A 32 -14.52 10.80 -9.28
CA ILE A 32 -15.96 10.76 -9.20
C ILE A 32 -16.25 11.85 -8.17
N SER A 33 -16.49 13.07 -8.63
CA SER A 33 -17.25 14.03 -7.84
C SER A 33 -18.55 13.32 -7.54
N LEU A 34 -18.65 12.74 -6.33
CA LEU A 34 -19.90 12.29 -5.77
C LEU A 34 -20.87 13.45 -5.98
N PRO A 35 -21.94 13.32 -6.78
CA PRO A 35 -22.92 14.37 -6.87
C PRO A 35 -23.52 14.43 -5.46
N ASN A 36 -23.10 15.40 -4.66
CA ASN A 36 -23.65 15.66 -3.33
C ASN A 36 -25.06 16.25 -3.40
N GLU A 37 -25.74 16.12 -4.55
CA GLU A 37 -26.97 16.80 -4.85
C GLU A 37 -27.90 15.84 -5.59
N LEU A 38 -29.10 15.64 -5.02
CA LEU A 38 -30.25 15.08 -5.72
C LEU A 38 -30.54 15.98 -6.92
N THR A 39 -30.07 15.62 -8.11
CA THR A 39 -30.29 16.40 -9.31
C THR A 39 -31.65 16.04 -9.91
N PRO A 40 -32.57 17.00 -10.08
CA PRO A 40 -33.85 16.73 -10.71
C PRO A 40 -33.66 16.56 -12.21
N ASN A 41 -34.10 15.44 -12.76
CA ASN A 41 -34.25 15.24 -14.19
C ASN A 41 -35.59 15.85 -14.62
N LEU A 42 -35.54 17.01 -15.28
CA LEU A 42 -36.72 17.73 -15.75
C LEU A 42 -37.14 17.21 -17.13
N ALA A 43 -38.01 16.20 -17.15
CA ALA A 43 -38.70 15.81 -18.38
C ALA A 43 -39.76 16.87 -18.73
N LYS A 44 -39.68 17.47 -19.93
CA LYS A 44 -40.68 18.44 -20.42
C LYS A 44 -41.97 17.70 -20.78
N ASN A 45 -43.04 17.89 -20.01
CA ASN A 45 -44.37 17.36 -20.34
C ASN A 45 -45.02 18.15 -21.48
N THR A 46 -45.48 17.47 -22.54
CA THR A 46 -46.15 18.07 -23.72
C THR A 46 -47.67 18.22 -23.57
N ARG A 47 -48.28 17.80 -22.44
CA ARG A 47 -49.72 17.98 -22.15
C ARG A 47 -49.91 18.63 -20.78
N ARG A 48 -50.89 19.54 -20.69
CA ARG A 48 -51.25 20.33 -19.49
C ARG A 48 -51.34 19.46 -18.24
N GLY A 49 -50.28 19.43 -17.45
CA GLY A 49 -50.17 18.71 -16.18
C GLY A 49 -48.92 19.16 -15.42
N ARG A 50 -48.93 19.01 -14.09
CA ARG A 50 -47.77 19.34 -13.24
C ARG A 50 -46.57 18.50 -13.70
N PRO A 51 -45.37 19.09 -13.93
CA PRO A 51 -44.19 18.33 -14.32
C PRO A 51 -43.83 17.30 -13.24
N GLU A 52 -43.63 16.05 -13.65
CA GLU A 52 -43.08 14.99 -12.79
C GLU A 52 -41.59 15.28 -12.56
N LYS A 53 -41.14 15.17 -11.31
CA LYS A 53 -39.73 15.37 -10.93
C LYS A 53 -39.12 14.01 -10.65
N ASP A 54 -38.31 13.53 -11.58
CA ASP A 54 -37.48 12.35 -11.36
C ASP A 54 -36.16 12.80 -10.72
N TYR A 55 -35.67 12.04 -9.73
CA TYR A 55 -34.40 12.32 -9.07
C TYR A 55 -33.41 11.21 -9.36
N ILE A 56 -32.17 11.59 -9.66
CA ILE A 56 -31.06 10.63 -9.67
C ILE A 56 -30.54 10.51 -8.24
N LEU A 57 -30.60 9.30 -7.70
CA LEU A 57 -30.14 9.00 -6.35
C LEU A 57 -28.61 8.83 -6.33
N THR A 58 -28.00 9.20 -5.20
CA THR A 58 -26.60 8.84 -4.95
C THR A 58 -26.52 7.34 -4.64
N ILE A 59 -25.36 6.74 -4.90
CA ILE A 59 -25.16 5.31 -4.66
C ILE A 59 -25.42 4.95 -3.18
N GLY A 60 -25.08 5.85 -2.24
CA GLY A 60 -25.37 5.65 -0.81
C GLY A 60 -26.86 5.62 -0.52
N THR A 61 -27.61 6.62 -0.98
CA THR A 61 -29.07 6.71 -0.72
C THR A 61 -29.84 5.62 -1.43
N ALA A 62 -29.43 5.22 -2.64
CA ALA A 62 -30.03 4.09 -3.35
C ALA A 62 -29.83 2.76 -2.59
N LYS A 63 -28.67 2.56 -1.95
CA LYS A 63 -28.42 1.37 -1.11
C LYS A 63 -29.30 1.36 0.13
N GLU A 64 -29.42 2.51 0.82
CA GLU A 64 -30.27 2.65 2.00
C GLU A 64 -31.74 2.36 1.66
N LEU A 65 -32.25 2.94 0.55
CA LEU A 65 -33.61 2.66 0.08
C LEU A 65 -33.81 1.17 -0.25
N ALA A 66 -32.85 0.54 -0.94
CA ALA A 66 -32.91 -0.89 -1.25
C ALA A 66 -32.85 -1.79 0.00
N MET A 67 -32.28 -1.30 1.10
CA MET A 67 -32.24 -2.00 2.39
C MET A 67 -33.55 -1.88 3.17
N ILE A 68 -34.25 -0.75 3.05
CA ILE A 68 -35.53 -0.47 3.75
C ILE A 68 -36.72 -1.08 3.01
N GLU A 69 -36.74 -0.98 1.68
CA GLU A 69 -37.87 -1.42 0.87
C GLU A 69 -38.03 -2.95 0.84
N ASN A 70 -39.26 -3.42 0.97
CA ASN A 70 -39.59 -4.85 0.87
C ASN A 70 -39.83 -5.29 -0.58
N ASN A 71 -38.81 -5.14 -1.43
CA ASN A 71 -38.85 -5.54 -2.84
C ASN A 71 -37.87 -6.70 -3.12
N GLU A 72 -38.11 -7.49 -4.17
CA GLU A 72 -37.25 -8.61 -4.57
C GLU A 72 -35.82 -8.13 -4.93
N LYS A 73 -35.73 -6.99 -5.62
CA LYS A 73 -34.44 -6.36 -5.94
C LYS A 73 -33.70 -5.94 -4.66
N GLY A 74 -34.41 -5.34 -3.70
CA GLY A 74 -33.86 -5.01 -2.38
C GLY A 74 -33.42 -6.24 -1.58
N ARG A 75 -34.14 -7.35 -1.70
CA ARG A 75 -33.75 -8.64 -1.11
C ARG A 75 -32.46 -9.19 -1.73
N ALA A 76 -32.33 -9.14 -3.06
CA ALA A 76 -31.10 -9.56 -3.75
C ALA A 76 -29.89 -8.71 -3.33
N ILE A 77 -30.07 -7.39 -3.26
CA ILE A 77 -29.05 -6.44 -2.80
C ILE A 77 -28.61 -6.74 -1.36
N ARG A 78 -29.55 -6.94 -0.43
CA ARG A 78 -29.23 -7.30 0.96
C ARG A 78 -28.44 -8.60 1.06
N LYS A 79 -28.86 -9.65 0.33
CA LYS A 79 -28.12 -10.93 0.27
C LYS A 79 -26.71 -10.75 -0.27
N TYR A 80 -26.53 -9.90 -1.28
CA TYR A 80 -25.21 -9.58 -1.83
C TYR A 80 -24.31 -8.91 -0.77
N PHE A 81 -24.81 -7.89 -0.08
CA PHE A 81 -24.03 -7.21 0.97
C PHE A 81 -23.66 -8.13 2.13
N ILE A 82 -24.57 -9.02 2.56
CA ILE A 82 -24.26 -10.04 3.58
C ILE A 82 -23.11 -10.94 3.12
N ARG A 83 -23.13 -11.43 1.88
CA ARG A 83 -22.03 -12.24 1.32
C ARG A 83 -20.72 -11.46 1.26
N CYS A 84 -20.76 -10.18 0.89
CA CYS A 84 -19.58 -9.33 0.90
C CYS A 84 -19.02 -9.14 2.32
N GLU A 85 -19.88 -8.98 3.34
CA GLU A 85 -19.46 -8.88 4.74
C GLU A 85 -18.87 -10.18 5.27
N GLU A 86 -19.47 -11.32 4.94
CA GLU A 86 -18.93 -12.65 5.26
C GLU A 86 -17.54 -12.82 4.64
N HIS A 87 -17.40 -12.52 3.35
CA HIS A 87 -16.12 -12.61 2.67
C HIS A 87 -15.08 -11.61 3.22
N LEU A 88 -15.51 -10.40 3.58
CA LEU A 88 -14.63 -9.41 4.20
C LEU A 88 -14.17 -9.88 5.58
N LYS A 89 -15.01 -10.54 6.37
CA LYS A 89 -14.62 -11.12 7.68
C LYS A 89 -13.57 -12.22 7.54
N GLU A 90 -13.61 -12.99 6.45
CA GLU A 90 -12.59 -14.01 6.17
C GLU A 90 -11.24 -13.39 5.78
N ILE A 91 -11.26 -12.34 4.96
CA ILE A 91 -10.04 -11.73 4.42
C ILE A 91 -9.43 -10.69 5.38
N ALA A 92 -10.25 -9.97 6.15
CA ALA A 92 -9.81 -8.87 7.00
C ALA A 92 -8.69 -9.25 7.98
N PRO A 93 -8.71 -10.41 8.67
CA PRO A 93 -7.62 -10.83 9.55
C PRO A 93 -6.29 -10.99 8.80
N ALA A 94 -6.30 -11.50 7.57
CA ALA A 94 -5.09 -11.66 6.78
C ALA A 94 -4.53 -10.30 6.33
N ILE A 95 -5.38 -9.38 5.89
CA ILE A 95 -4.99 -8.00 5.54
C ILE A 95 -4.44 -7.28 6.76
N GLN A 96 -5.12 -7.36 7.90
CA GLN A 96 -4.70 -6.75 9.15
C GLN A 96 -3.35 -7.31 9.62
N LYS A 97 -3.18 -8.64 9.59
CA LYS A 97 -1.92 -9.29 9.96
C LYS A 97 -0.78 -8.83 9.05
N LYS A 98 -1.00 -8.75 7.73
CA LYS A 98 -0.01 -8.24 6.76
C LYS A 98 0.35 -6.78 7.03
N ALA A 99 -0.64 -5.93 7.30
CA ALA A 99 -0.42 -4.52 7.63
C ALA A 99 0.35 -4.35 8.95
N LEU A 100 0.00 -5.11 10.00
CA LEU A 100 0.70 -5.13 11.28
C LEU A 100 2.14 -5.61 11.13
N LYS A 101 2.37 -6.67 10.34
CA LYS A 101 3.71 -7.20 10.08
C LYS A 101 4.60 -6.15 9.40
N ARG A 102 4.07 -5.46 8.39
CA ARG A 102 4.74 -4.33 7.73
C ARG A 102 5.01 -3.17 8.71
N LEU A 103 4.06 -2.83 9.58
CA LEU A 103 4.24 -1.78 10.57
C LEU A 103 5.34 -2.13 11.58
N LYS A 104 5.37 -3.38 12.06
CA LYS A 104 6.43 -3.86 12.97
C LYS A 104 7.81 -3.80 12.31
N ALA A 105 7.96 -4.30 11.09
CA ALA A 105 9.22 -4.21 10.34
C ALA A 105 9.69 -2.75 10.15
N ARG A 106 8.76 -1.81 9.96
CA ARG A 106 9.08 -0.39 9.89
C ARG A 106 9.60 0.18 11.21
N LEU A 107 9.05 -0.26 12.33
CA LEU A 107 9.52 0.16 13.66
C LEU A 107 10.93 -0.38 13.91
N GLU A 108 11.18 -1.67 13.66
CA GLU A 108 12.52 -2.26 13.86
C GLU A 108 13.62 -1.57 13.02
N VAL A 109 13.34 -1.21 11.76
CA VAL A 109 14.30 -0.45 10.95
C VAL A 109 14.53 0.95 11.50
N ALA A 110 13.47 1.62 11.98
CA ALA A 110 13.61 2.94 12.59
C ALA A 110 14.45 2.88 13.88
N ASP A 111 14.47 1.74 14.56
CA ASP A 111 15.19 1.54 15.82
C ASP A 111 16.70 1.54 15.64
N TYR A 112 17.25 1.02 14.52
CA TYR A 112 18.72 0.91 14.34
C TYR A 112 19.35 2.05 13.54
N SER A 113 18.57 2.79 12.74
CA SER A 113 19.11 3.90 11.94
C SER A 113 19.68 5.04 12.78
N ARG A 114 19.00 5.41 13.88
CA ARG A 114 19.45 6.50 14.76
C ARG A 114 20.69 6.09 15.56
N PRO A 115 20.70 4.94 16.27
CA PRO A 115 21.91 4.48 16.96
C PRO A 115 23.11 4.29 16.03
N MET A 116 22.93 3.88 14.78
CA MET A 116 24.03 3.82 13.80
C MET A 116 24.60 5.20 13.49
N CYS A 117 23.75 6.22 13.30
CA CYS A 117 24.21 7.60 13.13
C CYS A 117 24.91 8.13 14.38
N ASP A 118 24.43 7.77 15.57
CA ASP A 118 25.04 8.16 16.84
C ASP A 118 26.43 7.53 16.99
N ALA A 119 26.57 6.22 16.73
CA ALA A 119 27.86 5.51 16.73
C ALA A 119 28.86 6.11 15.73
N LEU A 120 28.41 6.47 14.52
CA LEU A 120 29.25 7.18 13.55
C LEU A 120 29.68 8.55 14.04
N THR A 121 28.77 9.28 14.70
CA THR A 121 29.03 10.60 15.27
C THR A 121 30.07 10.51 16.38
N GLU A 122 29.95 9.52 17.26
CA GLU A 122 30.93 9.23 18.31
C GLU A 122 32.29 8.84 17.73
N GLN A 123 32.33 7.93 16.77
CA GLN A 123 33.57 7.54 16.07
C GLN A 123 34.26 8.77 15.45
N ARG A 124 33.50 9.66 14.81
CA ARG A 124 34.04 10.89 14.21
C ARG A 124 34.56 11.86 15.25
N LYS A 125 33.83 12.06 16.35
CA LYS A 125 34.25 12.89 17.48
C LYS A 125 35.56 12.37 18.10
N ALA A 126 35.69 11.04 18.28
CA ALA A 126 36.91 10.43 18.79
C ALA A 126 38.13 10.66 17.87
N LEU A 127 37.90 10.74 16.55
CA LEU A 127 38.93 11.09 15.56
C LEU A 127 39.16 12.61 15.42
N GLY A 128 38.50 13.44 16.24
CA GLY A 128 38.57 14.91 16.15
C GLY A 128 37.94 15.48 14.87
N LYS A 129 37.06 14.74 14.20
CA LYS A 129 36.39 15.14 12.94
C LYS A 129 34.91 15.42 13.19
N SER A 130 34.33 16.33 12.41
CA SER A 130 32.88 16.54 12.40
C SER A 130 32.16 15.44 11.63
N ALA A 131 30.93 15.13 12.06
CA ALA A 131 30.03 14.19 11.38
C ALA A 131 29.06 14.97 10.48
N ASN A 132 29.40 15.06 9.20
CA ASN A 132 28.62 15.74 8.17
C ASN A 132 27.66 14.78 7.45
N ASN A 133 26.61 15.32 6.83
CA ASN A 133 25.51 14.55 6.23
C ASN A 133 25.97 13.50 5.21
N THR A 134 27.07 13.78 4.49
CA THR A 134 27.67 12.86 3.52
C THR A 134 28.13 11.55 4.15
N VAL A 135 28.60 11.57 5.41
CA VAL A 135 29.05 10.36 6.11
C VAL A 135 27.87 9.42 6.34
N PHE A 136 26.76 9.94 6.85
CA PHE A 136 25.55 9.15 7.04
C PHE A 136 24.97 8.66 5.71
N THR A 137 24.90 9.55 4.71
CA THR A 137 24.38 9.19 3.38
C THR A 137 25.19 8.06 2.74
N ASN A 138 26.52 8.12 2.82
CA ASN A 138 27.40 7.07 2.30
C ASN A 138 27.22 5.74 3.05
N GLU A 139 26.97 5.77 4.36
CA GLU A 139 26.74 4.57 5.15
C GLU A 139 25.40 3.90 4.78
N PHE A 140 24.33 4.70 4.71
CA PHE A 140 23.02 4.19 4.26
C PHE A 140 23.08 3.66 2.83
N ASP A 141 23.75 4.37 1.91
CA ASP A 141 23.90 3.88 0.53
C ASP A 141 24.77 2.63 0.43
N MET A 142 25.71 2.40 1.35
CA MET A 142 26.45 1.14 1.42
C MET A 142 25.50 -0.01 1.72
N ILE A 143 24.68 0.11 2.76
CA ILE A 143 23.70 -0.92 3.16
C ILE A 143 22.66 -1.11 2.06
N ASN A 144 22.11 -0.02 1.49
CA ASN A 144 21.15 -0.08 0.39
C ASN A 144 21.73 -0.81 -0.83
N ARG A 145 23.00 -0.60 -1.17
CA ARG A 145 23.65 -1.32 -2.27
C ARG A 145 23.80 -2.81 -1.98
N ILE A 146 24.05 -3.18 -0.73
CA ILE A 146 24.18 -4.59 -0.34
C ILE A 146 22.82 -5.30 -0.41
N VAL A 147 21.74 -4.65 0.05
CA VAL A 147 20.40 -5.28 0.11
C VAL A 147 19.67 -5.18 -1.23
N LEU A 148 19.63 -4.00 -1.84
CA LEU A 148 18.83 -3.70 -3.04
C LEU A 148 19.65 -3.74 -4.34
N GLY A 149 20.97 -3.92 -4.27
CA GLY A 149 21.87 -3.85 -5.42
C GLY A 149 22.10 -2.45 -6.00
N THR A 150 21.42 -1.42 -5.49
CA THR A 150 21.48 -0.04 -6.02
C THR A 150 21.48 1.01 -4.91
N THR A 151 21.73 2.28 -5.24
CA THR A 151 21.61 3.39 -4.27
C THR A 151 20.16 3.82 -4.10
N SER A 152 19.87 4.51 -2.99
CA SER A 152 18.51 5.01 -2.71
C SER A 152 17.98 5.90 -3.84
N SER A 153 18.83 6.80 -4.37
CA SER A 153 18.45 7.70 -5.45
C SER A 153 18.13 6.96 -6.76
N LYS A 154 18.96 5.97 -7.14
CA LYS A 154 18.75 5.18 -8.36
C LYS A 154 17.50 4.30 -8.25
N TYR A 155 17.29 3.67 -7.10
CA TYR A 155 16.10 2.86 -6.83
C TYR A 155 14.81 3.67 -6.99
N LYS A 156 14.78 4.88 -6.40
CA LYS A 156 13.63 5.79 -6.54
C LYS A 156 13.38 6.21 -7.98
N LYS A 157 14.44 6.52 -8.73
CA LYS A 157 14.33 6.90 -10.15
C LYS A 157 13.82 5.75 -11.01
N ALA A 158 14.27 4.52 -10.77
CA ALA A 158 13.85 3.35 -11.54
C ALA A 158 12.38 2.98 -11.32
N ASN A 159 11.87 3.21 -10.11
CA ASN A 159 10.49 2.87 -9.72
C ASN A 159 9.54 4.08 -9.71
N ASN A 160 9.97 5.25 -10.20
CA ASN A 160 9.22 6.51 -10.20
C ASN A 160 8.65 6.89 -8.81
N LEU A 161 9.44 6.68 -7.76
CA LEU A 161 9.03 6.88 -6.37
C LEU A 161 9.44 8.25 -5.83
N THR A 162 8.57 8.84 -5.02
CA THR A 162 8.84 10.06 -4.25
C THR A 162 8.91 9.75 -2.75
N GLY A 163 9.61 10.60 -1.99
CA GLY A 163 9.74 10.46 -0.53
C GLY A 163 10.86 9.54 -0.06
N ASN A 164 10.64 8.90 1.11
CA ASN A 164 11.59 8.01 1.75
C ASN A 164 11.56 6.63 1.08
N ILE A 165 12.73 6.05 0.80
CA ILE A 165 12.83 4.73 0.18
C ILE A 165 12.16 3.64 1.02
N ARG A 166 12.26 3.73 2.35
CA ARG A 166 11.76 2.71 3.28
C ARG A 166 10.24 2.53 3.25
N ASP A 167 9.51 3.54 2.78
CA ASP A 167 8.05 3.44 2.62
C ASP A 167 7.66 2.45 1.52
N HIS A 168 8.54 2.24 0.55
CA HIS A 168 8.28 1.47 -0.66
C HIS A 168 8.95 0.09 -0.65
N LEU A 169 9.72 -0.23 0.40
CA LEU A 169 10.37 -1.53 0.52
C LEU A 169 9.42 -2.59 1.09
N ASN A 170 9.68 -3.83 0.71
CA ASN A 170 8.96 -4.98 1.27
C ASN A 170 9.47 -5.30 2.69
N GLU A 171 8.75 -6.16 3.41
CA GLU A 171 9.09 -6.51 4.78
C GLU A 171 10.45 -7.21 4.91
N PHE A 172 10.79 -8.06 3.95
CA PHE A 172 12.04 -8.80 3.93
C PHE A 172 13.24 -7.86 3.77
N GLU A 173 13.16 -6.92 2.83
CA GLU A 173 14.15 -5.89 2.58
C GLU A 173 14.33 -4.98 3.81
N LEU A 174 13.23 -4.60 4.46
CA LEU A 174 13.27 -3.80 5.69
C LEU A 174 14.00 -4.56 6.80
N ASN A 175 13.61 -5.80 7.09
CA ASN A 175 14.24 -6.60 8.14
C ASN A 175 15.73 -6.86 7.84
N HIS A 176 16.08 -7.07 6.56
CA HIS A 176 17.46 -7.24 6.14
C HIS A 176 18.29 -5.96 6.35
N ILE A 177 17.74 -4.80 6.02
CA ILE A 177 18.38 -3.50 6.31
C ILE A 177 18.56 -3.32 7.83
N ALA A 178 17.53 -3.58 8.63
CA ALA A 178 17.60 -3.46 10.10
C ALA A 178 18.72 -4.34 10.68
N TYR A 179 18.81 -5.59 10.22
CA TYR A 179 19.85 -6.53 10.62
C TYR A 179 21.26 -6.00 10.32
N LEU A 180 21.47 -5.46 9.11
CA LEU A 180 22.77 -4.92 8.70
C LEU A 180 23.09 -3.58 9.40
N GLU A 181 22.10 -2.72 9.66
CA GLU A 181 22.28 -1.49 10.43
C GLU A 181 22.73 -1.81 11.86
N ASN A 182 22.10 -2.79 12.52
CA ASN A 182 22.50 -3.25 13.85
C ASN A 182 23.91 -3.83 13.86
N ALA A 183 24.23 -4.72 12.91
CA ALA A 183 25.57 -5.26 12.76
C ALA A 183 26.61 -4.14 12.54
N ASN A 184 26.29 -3.14 11.72
CA ASN A 184 27.20 -2.05 11.44
C ASN A 184 27.52 -1.20 12.67
N ILE A 185 26.56 -0.98 13.59
CA ILE A 185 26.81 -0.34 14.89
C ILE A 185 27.95 -1.06 15.62
N THR A 186 27.86 -2.39 15.72
CA THR A 186 28.87 -3.19 16.42
C THR A 186 30.24 -3.10 15.74
N LEU A 187 30.28 -3.14 14.40
CA LEU A 187 31.52 -3.03 13.63
C LEU A 187 32.17 -1.63 13.78
N ILE A 188 31.34 -0.57 13.88
CA ILE A 188 31.82 0.78 14.19
C ILE A 188 32.45 0.84 15.59
N HIS A 189 31.79 0.25 16.60
CA HIS A 189 32.31 0.21 17.97
C HIS A 189 33.63 -0.58 18.10
N ILE A 190 33.77 -1.67 17.32
CA ILE A 190 35.03 -2.42 17.24
C ILE A 190 36.14 -1.58 16.58
N GLY A 191 35.78 -0.52 15.84
CA GLY A 191 36.73 0.39 15.21
C GLY A 191 37.13 0.01 13.79
N TYR A 192 36.35 -0.84 13.12
CA TYR A 192 36.63 -1.24 11.74
C TYR A 192 36.49 -0.05 10.78
N ASP A 193 37.36 -0.02 9.76
CA ASP A 193 37.27 0.96 8.68
C ASP A 193 36.12 0.66 7.72
N TYR A 194 35.77 1.63 6.87
CA TYR A 194 34.65 1.49 5.93
C TYR A 194 34.74 0.25 5.02
N HIS A 195 35.92 -0.08 4.51
CA HIS A 195 36.11 -1.21 3.60
C HIS A 195 35.99 -2.55 4.34
N GLN A 196 36.55 -2.63 5.54
CA GLN A 196 36.42 -3.79 6.42
C GLN A 196 34.94 -4.02 6.79
N ARG A 197 34.24 -2.97 7.22
CA ARG A 197 32.80 -3.05 7.53
C ARG A 197 31.99 -3.51 6.34
N LYS A 198 32.23 -2.94 5.16
CA LYS A 198 31.56 -3.34 3.93
C LYS A 198 31.75 -4.84 3.63
N ALA A 199 32.98 -5.35 3.76
CA ALA A 199 33.28 -6.75 3.50
C ALA A 199 32.53 -7.68 4.47
N GLU A 200 32.52 -7.35 5.76
CA GLU A 200 31.78 -8.13 6.77
C GLU A 200 30.27 -8.06 6.57
N LEU A 201 29.71 -6.88 6.27
CA LEU A 201 28.28 -6.73 6.01
C LEU A 201 27.83 -7.53 4.78
N ILE A 202 28.66 -7.66 3.75
CA ILE A 202 28.36 -8.53 2.60
C ILE A 202 28.29 -10.00 3.04
N LYS A 203 29.23 -10.47 3.86
CA LYS A 203 29.20 -11.84 4.39
C LYS A 203 27.95 -12.09 5.24
N LEU A 204 27.62 -11.15 6.11
CA LEU A 204 26.42 -11.21 6.96
C LEU A 204 25.13 -11.18 6.11
N SER A 205 25.09 -10.37 5.06
CA SER A 205 23.98 -10.33 4.10
C SER A 205 23.79 -11.69 3.42
N HIS A 206 24.86 -12.30 2.90
CA HIS A 206 24.77 -13.62 2.30
C HIS A 206 24.25 -14.68 3.29
N ALA A 207 24.76 -14.67 4.53
CA ALA A 207 24.30 -15.58 5.58
C ALA A 207 22.81 -15.35 5.93
N TYR A 208 22.37 -14.09 5.98
CA TYR A 208 20.97 -13.72 6.21
C TYR A 208 20.07 -14.26 5.10
N LEU A 209 20.45 -14.04 3.84
CA LEU A 209 19.71 -14.53 2.68
C LEU A 209 19.59 -16.06 2.70
N ILE A 210 20.68 -16.79 2.96
CA ILE A 210 20.66 -18.26 3.04
C ILE A 210 19.66 -18.74 4.10
N ARG A 211 19.69 -18.14 5.30
CA ARG A 211 18.82 -18.55 6.42
C ARG A 211 17.34 -18.34 6.12
N HIS A 212 17.00 -17.22 5.49
CA HIS A 212 15.59 -16.86 5.28
C HIS A 212 15.02 -17.31 3.94
N MET A 213 15.84 -17.51 2.90
CA MET A 213 15.40 -18.14 1.65
C MET A 213 15.12 -19.63 1.84
N ALA A 214 15.89 -20.32 2.69
CA ALA A 214 15.64 -21.73 3.04
C ALA A 214 14.32 -21.96 3.79
N GLN A 215 13.70 -20.93 4.36
CA GLN A 215 12.42 -21.03 5.07
C GLN A 215 11.20 -20.89 4.15
N VAL A 216 11.41 -20.53 2.89
CA VAL A 216 10.36 -20.30 1.89
C VAL A 216 10.26 -21.44 0.86
N ALA A 217 11.28 -22.32 0.81
CA ALA A 217 11.31 -23.54 -0.01
C ALA A 217 10.76 -24.75 0.76
#